data_AF-A0A7S3IR54-F1
#
_entry.id   AF-A0A7S3IR54-F1
#
_cell.length_a   1.000
_cell.length_b   1.000
_cell.length_c   1.000
_cell.angle_alpha   90.00
_cell.angle_beta   90.00
_cell.angle_gamma   90.00
#
_symmetry.space_group_name_H-M   'P 1'
#
loop_
_entity.id
_entity.type
_entity.pdbx_description
1 polymer ?
#
loop_
_entity_poly.entity_id
_entity_poly.type
_entity_poly.pdbx_seq_one_letter_code
_entity_poly.pdbx_strand_id
1 'polypeptide(L)'
;MSLDHFLTKALQKEIVLSSKDAELLTANILKAIDFIHKAGVIHRDIKPSNLMVTPDLSIKLVDFGLARTLIYDLPVQVSRIPMSKDQ
;
A
#
# COMPACT_ATOMS: atom_id res chain seq x y z
N MET A 1 11.25 12.24 1.49
CA MET A 1 12.30 11.69 0.60
C MET A 1 12.03 10.22 0.38
N SER A 2 12.67 9.55 -0.57
CA SER A 2 12.53 8.11 -0.69
C SER A 2 13.19 7.38 0.48
N LEU A 3 12.67 6.20 0.82
CA LEU A 3 13.16 5.43 1.95
C LEU A 3 14.58 4.90 1.68
N ASP A 4 14.95 4.59 0.43
CA ASP A 4 16.33 4.24 0.09
C ASP A 4 17.31 5.39 0.40
N HIS A 5 16.94 6.63 0.07
CA HIS A 5 17.78 7.80 0.34
C HIS A 5 17.87 8.06 1.85
N PHE A 6 16.76 7.93 2.57
CA PHE A 6 16.72 8.04 4.03
C PHE A 6 17.63 7.00 4.70
N LEU A 7 17.53 5.72 4.30
CA LEU A 7 18.36 4.64 4.84
C LEU A 7 19.84 4.83 4.49
N THR A 8 20.14 5.33 3.29
CA THR A 8 21.52 5.69 2.90
C THR A 8 22.11 6.73 3.84
N LYS A 9 21.36 7.79 4.16
CA LYS A 9 21.78 8.80 5.14
C LYS A 9 21.94 8.25 6.55
N ALA A 10 21.07 7.31 6.95
CA ALA A 10 21.21 6.63 8.24
C ALA A 10 22.49 5.78 8.31
N LEU A 11 22.82 5.05 7.24
CA LEU A 11 24.06 4.27 7.13
C LEU A 11 25.31 5.16 7.14
N GLN A 12 25.21 6.36 6.54
CA GLN A 12 26.25 7.39 6.56
C GLN A 12 26.34 8.14 7.90
N LYS A 13 25.49 7.80 8.87
CA LYS A 13 25.39 8.43 10.20
C LYS A 13 25.00 9.92 10.15
N GLU A 14 24.41 10.38 9.05
CA GLU A 14 23.80 11.71 8.95
C GLU A 14 22.43 11.77 9.62
N ILE A 15 21.77 10.61 9.72
CA ILE A 15 20.52 10.42 10.44
C ILE A 15 20.75 9.37 11.53
N VAL A 16 20.34 9.69 12.76
CA VAL A 16 20.32 8.73 13.86
C VAL A 16 18.99 7.96 13.77
N LEU A 17 19.07 6.64 13.63
CA LEU A 17 17.92 5.75 13.65
C LEU A 17 18.04 4.81 14.85
N SER A 18 17.19 5.00 15.86
CA SER A 18 17.13 4.09 17.00
C SER A 18 16.34 2.83 16.66
N SER A 19 16.44 1.79 17.50
CA SER A 19 15.60 0.59 17.34
C SER A 19 14.12 0.92 17.38
N LYS A 20 13.70 1.89 18.20
CA LYS A 20 12.30 2.35 18.27
C LYS A 20 11.85 3.04 16.96
N ASP A 21 12.75 3.79 16.33
CA ASP A 21 12.45 4.42 15.04
C ASP A 21 12.30 3.37 13.94
N ALA A 22 13.13 2.33 13.96
CA ALA A 22 13.03 1.20 13.02
C ALA A 22 11.71 0.42 13.22
N GLU A 23 11.30 0.19 14.47
CA GLU A 23 10.00 -0.43 14.80
C GLU A 23 8.84 0.43 14.28
N LEU A 24 8.86 1.73 14.56
CA LEU A 24 7.82 2.68 14.12
C LEU A 24 7.74 2.76 12.59
N LEU A 25 8.89 2.87 11.93
CA LEU A 25 9.00 2.90 10.48
C LEU A 25 8.42 1.63 9.86
N THR A 26 8.79 0.46 10.41
CA THR A 26 8.26 -0.84 9.96
C THR A 26 6.74 -0.90 10.12
N ALA A 27 6.22 -0.49 11.28
CA ALA A 27 4.79 -0.44 11.52
C ALA A 27 4.07 0.49 10.53
N ASN A 28 4.65 1.65 10.21
CA ASN A 28 4.07 2.60 9.26
C ASN A 28 4.12 2.09 7.80
N ILE A 29 5.15 1.35 7.42
CA ILE A 29 5.20 0.65 6.11
C ILE A 29 4.05 -0.34 6.02
N LEU A 30 3.87 -1.18 7.05
CA LEU A 30 2.80 -2.18 7.09
C LEU A 30 1.41 -1.53 7.07
N LYS A 31 1.20 -0.42 7.78
CA LYS A 31 -0.06 0.35 7.73
C LYS A 31 -0.36 0.90 6.34
N ALA A 32 0.65 1.42 5.63
CA ALA A 32 0.45 1.93 4.27
C ALA A 32 0.08 0.80 3.28
N ILE A 33 0.68 -0.39 3.44
CA ILE A 33 0.36 -1.57 2.65
C ILE A 33 -1.05 -2.09 2.99
N ASP A 34 -1.39 -2.21 4.27
CA ASP A 34 -2.73 -2.59 4.73
C ASP A 34 -3.82 -1.65 4.18
N PHE A 35 -3.54 -0.35 4.15
CA PHE A 35 -4.44 0.66 3.59
C PHE A 35 -4.80 0.37 2.12
N ILE A 36 -3.80 0.12 1.27
CA ILE A 36 -4.08 -0.17 -0.16
C ILE A 36 -4.72 -1.55 -0.35
N HIS A 37 -4.36 -2.54 0.47
CA HIS A 37 -4.95 -3.88 0.40
C HIS A 37 -6.43 -3.86 0.77
N LYS A 38 -6.82 -3.07 1.78
CA LYS A 38 -8.24 -2.84 2.14
C LYS A 38 -9.03 -2.14 1.03
N ALA A 39 -8.36 -1.32 0.23
CA ALA A 39 -8.93 -0.74 -0.98
C ALA A 39 -8.97 -1.72 -2.18
N GLY A 40 -8.58 -2.97 -1.98
CA GLY A 40 -8.52 -3.99 -3.03
C GLY A 40 -7.36 -3.80 -4.00
N VAL A 41 -6.35 -2.99 -3.69
CA VAL A 41 -5.22 -2.70 -4.58
C VAL A 41 -3.99 -3.49 -4.14
N ILE A 42 -3.44 -4.30 -5.05
CA ILE A 42 -2.14 -4.96 -4.88
C ILE A 42 -1.09 -4.13 -5.63
N HIS A 43 -0.09 -3.61 -4.92
CA HIS A 43 0.96 -2.76 -5.52
C HIS A 43 1.94 -3.51 -6.43
N ARG A 44 2.33 -4.74 -6.05
CA ARG A 44 3.27 -5.64 -6.75
C ARG A 44 4.71 -5.15 -6.97
N ASP A 45 5.08 -3.98 -6.46
CA ASP A 45 6.45 -3.43 -6.58
C ASP A 45 6.84 -2.66 -5.31
N ILE A 46 6.66 -3.32 -4.17
CA ILE A 46 7.03 -2.76 -2.86
C ILE A 46 8.54 -2.86 -2.69
N LYS A 47 9.20 -1.70 -2.63
CA LYS A 47 10.64 -1.54 -2.41
C LYS A 47 10.93 -0.15 -1.82
N PRO A 48 12.10 0.07 -1.19
CA PRO A 48 12.42 1.35 -0.55
C PRO A 48 12.30 2.59 -1.45
N SER A 49 12.63 2.49 -2.74
CA SER A 49 12.49 3.62 -3.68
C SER A 49 11.04 4.02 -3.95
N ASN A 50 10.09 3.11 -3.75
CA ASN A 50 8.65 3.33 -3.93
C ASN A 50 7.94 3.69 -2.61
N LEU A 51 8.72 3.96 -1.55
CA LEU A 51 8.24 4.38 -0.25
C LEU A 51 8.77 5.79 0.03
N MET A 52 7.87 6.76 0.14
CA MET A 52 8.21 8.10 0.61
C MET A 52 8.13 8.13 2.14
N VAL A 53 9.22 8.55 2.78
CA VAL A 53 9.29 8.79 4.22
C VAL A 53 9.32 10.29 4.52
N THR A 54 8.54 10.68 5.51
CA THR A 54 8.47 12.04 6.07
C THR A 54 9.31 12.15 7.36
N PRO A 55 9.61 13.37 7.84
CA PRO A 55 10.42 13.54 9.05
C PRO A 55 9.84 12.90 10.32
N ASP A 56 8.51 12.74 10.40
CA ASP A 56 7.79 12.04 11.46
C ASP A 56 7.70 10.52 11.26
N LEU A 57 8.48 9.95 10.34
CA LEU A 57 8.52 8.53 9.98
C LEU A 57 7.21 7.97 9.42
N SER A 58 6.30 8.84 8.97
CA SER A 58 5.12 8.43 8.22
C SER A 58 5.50 7.94 6.81
N ILE A 59 4.73 7.00 6.27
CA ILE A 59 4.98 6.37 4.97
C ILE A 59 3.89 6.71 3.97
N LYS A 60 4.30 7.03 2.74
CA LYS A 60 3.41 7.10 1.57
C LYS A 60 3.95 6.19 0.47
N LEU A 61 3.08 5.34 -0.07
CA LEU A 61 3.39 4.54 -1.25
C LEU A 61 3.33 5.40 -2.51
N VAL A 62 4.26 5.17 -3.43
CA VAL A 62 4.31 5.83 -4.75
C VAL A 62 4.58 4.79 -5.83
N ASP A 63 4.38 5.18 -7.09
CA ASP A 63 4.58 4.33 -8.28
C ASP A 63 3.68 3.08 -8.32
N PHE A 64 2.42 3.32 -8.68
CA PHE A 64 1.41 2.27 -8.89
C PHE A 64 1.45 1.71 -10.33
N GLY A 65 2.54 1.89 -11.10
CA GLY A 65 2.62 1.44 -12.49
C GLY A 65 2.40 -0.07 -12.67
N LEU A 66 2.78 -0.85 -11.66
CA LEU A 66 2.55 -2.30 -11.61
C LEU A 66 1.33 -2.69 -10.77
N ALA A 67 0.57 -1.76 -10.20
CA ALA A 67 -0.54 -2.10 -9.32
C ALA A 67 -1.72 -2.76 -10.06
N ARG A 68 -2.52 -3.54 -9.33
CA ARG A 68 -3.76 -4.18 -9.82
C ARG A 68 -4.86 -4.09 -8.77
N THR A 69 -6.09 -3.83 -9.23
CA THR A 69 -7.28 -3.89 -8.37
C THR A 69 -7.88 -5.28 -8.43
N LEU A 70 -8.17 -5.84 -7.25
CA LEU A 70 -8.97 -7.04 -7.06
C LEU A 70 -10.45 -6.65 -7.23
N ILE A 71 -10.86 -6.43 -8.47
CA ILE A 71 -12.28 -6.53 -8.80
C ILE A 71 -12.55 -8.02 -8.82
N TYR A 72 -13.27 -8.53 -7.81
CA TYR A 72 -13.86 -9.85 -7.94
C TYR A 72 -14.90 -9.73 -9.06
N ASP A 73 -14.59 -10.27 -10.24
CA ASP A 73 -15.60 -10.71 -11.20
C ASP A 73 -16.40 -11.85 -10.55
N LEU A 74 -17.19 -11.53 -9.52
CA LEU A 74 -18.34 -12.36 -9.24
C LEU A 74 -19.29 -12.09 -10.40
N PRO A 75 -19.56 -13.07 -11.28
CA PRO A 75 -20.67 -12.93 -12.19
C PRO A 75 -21.89 -12.67 -11.32
N VAL A 76 -22.42 -11.45 -11.37
CA VAL A 76 -23.72 -11.16 -10.82
C VAL A 76 -24.65 -12.08 -11.60
N GLN A 77 -25.01 -13.22 -11.02
CA GLN A 77 -26.21 -13.92 -11.43
C GLN A 77 -27.33 -12.95 -11.10
N VAL A 78 -27.66 -12.10 -12.07
CA VAL A 78 -28.98 -11.52 -12.16
C VAL A 78 -29.87 -12.73 -12.38
N SER A 79 -30.32 -13.34 -11.29
CA SER A 79 -31.46 -14.23 -11.31
C SER A 79 -32.56 -13.42 -11.97
N ARG A 80 -32.80 -13.69 -13.26
CA ARG A 80 -33.92 -13.13 -14.00
C ARG A 80 -35.13 -13.45 -13.15
N ILE A 81 -35.70 -12.46 -12.50
CA ILE A 81 -37.04 -12.57 -11.96
C ILE A 81 -37.90 -12.87 -13.18
N PRO A 82 -38.53 -14.05 -13.31
CA PRO A 82 -39.45 -14.26 -14.41
C PRO A 82 -40.55 -13.22 -14.25
N MET A 83 -40.64 -12.31 -15.22
CA MET A 83 -41.82 -11.47 -15.40
C MET A 83 -43.01 -12.43 -15.51
N SER A 84 -43.88 -12.38 -14.50
CA SER A 84 -45.19 -13.03 -14.52
C SER A 84 -45.91 -12.58 -15.80
N LYS A 85 -46.01 -13.47 -16.79
CA LYS A 85 -47.04 -13.36 -17.82
C LYS A 85 -48.32 -13.94 -17.22
N ASP A 86 -48.93 -13.19 -16.31
CA ASP A 86 -50.29 -13.40 -15.88
C ASP A 86 -50.90 -12.03 -15.58
N GLN A 87 -51.35 -11.38 -16.66
CA GLN A 87 -52.68 -10.80 -16.84
C GLN A 87 -52.80 -10.24 -18.26
#